data_AF-A0A0D6A2F4-F1
#
_entry.id   AF-A0A0D6A2F4-F1
#
_cell.length_a   1.000
_cell.length_b   1.000
_cell.length_c   1.000
_cell.angle_alpha   90.00
_cell.angle_beta   90.00
_cell.angle_gamma   90.00
#
_symmetry.space_group_name_H-M   'P 1'
#
loop_
_entity.id
_entity.type
_entity.pdbx_description
1 polymer ?
#
loop_
_entity_poly.entity_id
_entity_poly.type
_entity_poly.pdbx_seq_one_letter_code
_entity_poly.pdbx_strand_id
1 'polypeptide(L)' 'MNNIFKDPRIKPEIQAGLEKIHFTKPTEVQEKVIPVLLTHKNAVVQAVTGSGKTHAYLVPV' A
#
# COMPACT_ATOMS: atom_id res chain seq x y z
N MET A 1 10.11 12.12 -4.54
CA MET A 1 9.17 10.99 -4.69
C MET A 1 8.97 10.38 -3.31
N ASN A 2 7.81 10.60 -2.69
CA ASN A 2 7.51 10.01 -1.40
C ASN A 2 7.18 8.53 -1.60
N ASN A 3 7.98 7.63 -1.03
CA ASN A 3 7.67 6.21 -1.02
C ASN A 3 6.49 5.99 -0.07
N ILE A 4 5.32 5.63 -0.61
CA ILE A 4 4.09 5.44 0.17
C ILE A 4 4.25 4.37 1.27
N PHE A 5 5.17 3.40 1.12
CA PHE A 5 5.44 2.40 2.14
C PHE A 5 6.13 2.94 3.39
N LYS A 6 6.68 4.17 3.33
CA LYS A 6 7.28 4.85 4.48
C LYS A 6 6.30 5.83 5.15
N ASP A 7 5.02 5.78 4.81
CA ASP A 7 4.01 6.59 5.49
C ASP A 7 3.94 6.21 6.97
N PRO A 8 4.06 7.18 7.91
CA PRO A 8 4.10 6.90 9.35
C PRO A 8 2.81 6.29 9.91
N ARG A 9 1.71 6.32 9.15
CA ARG A 9 0.44 5.67 9.52
C ARG A 9 0.45 4.17 9.27
N ILE A 10 1.42 3.65 8.50
CA ILE A 10 1.61 2.22 8.30
C ILE A 10 2.36 1.65 9.51
N LYS A 11 1.88 0.51 10.03
CA LYS A 11 2.49 -0.16 11.18
C LYS A 11 3.98 -0.49 10.92
N PRO A 12 4.88 -0.27 11.90
CA PRO A 12 6.31 -0.53 11.73
C PRO A 12 6.64 -1.97 11.30
N GLU A 13 5.87 -2.96 11.76
CA GLU A 13 6.08 -4.37 11.41
C GLU A 13 5.81 -4.64 9.93
N ILE A 14 4.82 -3.93 9.35
CA ILE A 14 4.51 -4.00 7.92
C ILE A 14 5.63 -3.34 7.11
N GLN A 15 6.12 -2.18 7.55
CA GLN A 15 7.25 -1.50 6.89
C GLN A 15 8.51 -2.39 6.89
N ALA A 16 8.85 -3.00 8.03
CA ALA A 16 9.97 -3.93 8.15
C ALA A 16 9.79 -5.18 7.27
N GLY A 17 8.55 -5.70 7.19
CA GLY A 17 8.20 -6.81 6.30
C GLY A 17 8.44 -6.47 4.83
N LEU A 18 7.99 -5.29 4.38
CA LEU A 18 8.18 -4.80 3.00
C LEU A 18 9.67 -4.61 2.68
N GLU A 19 10.45 -4.06 3.61
CA GLU A 19 11.90 -3.91 3.44
C GLU A 19 12.62 -5.26 3.32
N LYS A 20 12.25 -6.23 4.17
CA LYS A 20 12.83 -7.58 4.17
C LYS A 20 12.64 -8.33 2.84
N ILE A 21 11.52 -8.09 2.15
CA ILE A 21 11.25 -8.69 0.84
C ILE A 21 11.65 -7.76 -0.33
N HIS A 22 12.37 -6.67 -0.04
CA HIS A 22 12.80 -5.66 -1.02
C HIS A 22 11.65 -5.04 -1.83
N PHE A 23 10.46 -4.92 -1.22
CA PHE A 23 9.29 -4.29 -1.84
C PHE A 23 9.37 -2.78 -1.73
N THR A 24 10.15 -2.17 -2.63
CA THR A 24 10.55 -0.76 -2.53
C THR A 24 9.73 0.19 -3.39
N LYS A 25 9.09 -0.31 -4.44
CA LYS A 25 8.34 0.50 -5.41
C LYS A 25 6.87 0.08 -5.45
N PRO A 26 5.93 0.99 -5.15
CA PRO A 26 4.52 0.71 -5.27
C PRO A 26 4.10 0.57 -6.75
N THR A 27 3.06 -0.21 -6.98
CA THR A 27 2.33 -0.22 -8.26
C THR A 27 1.37 0.97 -8.33
N GLU A 28 0.89 1.32 -9.52
CA GLU A 28 -0.04 2.44 -9.72
C GLU A 28 -1.30 2.34 -8.84
N VAL A 29 -1.88 1.13 -8.70
CA VAL A 29 -3.05 0.93 -7.83
C VAL A 29 -2.70 1.13 -6.37
N GLN A 30 -1.51 0.74 -5.91
CA GLN A 30 -1.07 0.92 -4.53
C GLN A 30 -0.84 2.40 -4.21
N GLU A 31 -0.21 3.15 -5.12
CA GLU A 31 -0.01 4.60 -4.97
C GLU A 31 -1.36 5.35 -4.83
N LYS A 32 -2.40 4.90 -5.54
CA LYS A 32 -3.72 5.52 -5.49
C LYS A 32 -4.54 5.08 -4.27
N VAL A 33 -4.46 3.81 -3.89
CA VAL A 33 -5.37 3.21 -2.89
C VAL A 33 -4.86 3.35 -1.46
N ILE A 34 -3.56 3.13 -1.21
CA ILE A 34 -2.99 3.14 0.13
C ILE A 34 -3.25 4.47 0.86
N PRO A 35 -3.01 5.66 0.26
CA PRO A 35 -3.29 6.92 0.93
C PRO A 35 -4.76 7.11 1.31
N VAL A 36 -5.69 6.60 0.49
CA VAL A 36 -7.13 6.69 0.73
C VAL A 36 -7.52 5.82 1.93
N LEU A 37 -7.07 4.56 1.95
CA LEU A 37 -7.40 3.62 3.02
C LEU A 37 -6.73 4.00 4.37
N LEU A 38 -5.54 4.60 4.34
CA LEU A 38 -4.89 5.18 5.53
C LEU A 38 -5.65 6.39 6.13
N THR A 39 -6.68 6.91 5.45
CA THR A 39 -7.60 7.92 6.02
C THR A 39 -8.88 7.30 6.62
N HIS A 40 -8.92 5.96 6.74
CA HIS A 40 -10.07 5.21 7.23
C HIS A 40 -11.36 5.46 6.43
N LYS A 41 -11.23 5.80 5.14
CA LYS A 41 -12.34 5.95 4.21
C LYS A 41 -12.62 4.63 3.50
N ASN A 42 -13.89 4.39 3.20
CA ASN A 42 -14.30 3.31 2.31
C ASN A 42 -13.89 3.64 0.87
N ALA A 43 -13.47 2.63 0.11
CA ALA A 43 -13.10 2.76 -1.29
C ALA A 43 -13.58 1.56 -2.11
N VAL A 44 -14.07 1.82 -3.31
CA VAL A 44 -14.28 0.81 -4.35
C VAL A 44 -13.10 0.89 -5.31
N VAL A 45 -12.39 -0.22 -5.49
CA VAL A 45 -11.17 -0.28 -6.31
C VAL A 45 -11.38 -1.25 -7.46
N GLN A 46 -11.32 -0.74 -8.69
CA GLN A 46 -11.32 -1.55 -9.90
C GLN A 46 -9.92 -1.56 -10.53
N ALA A 47 -9.33 -2.74 -10.66
CA ALA A 47 -8.09 -2.94 -11.41
C ALA A 47 -8.01 -4.38 -11.92
N VAL A 48 -7.20 -4.64 -12.93
CA VAL A 48 -7.02 -5.98 -13.52
C VAL A 48 -6.31 -6.95 -12.57
N THR A 49 -6.47 -8.26 -12.78
CA THR A 49 -5.70 -9.29 -12.06
C THR A 49 -4.20 -9.08 -12.27
N GLY A 50 -3.38 -9.33 -11.24
CA GLY A 50 -1.94 -9.09 -11.28
C GLY A 50 -1.52 -7.64 -11.03
N SER A 51 -2.45 -6.69 -10.89
CA SER A 51 -2.12 -5.27 -10.67
C SER A 51 -1.59 -4.92 -9.28
N GLY A 52 -1.51 -5.89 -8.34
CA GLY A 52 -1.03 -5.64 -6.98
C GLY A 52 -2.09 -5.19 -5.95
N LYS A 53 -3.39 -5.35 -6.24
CA LYS A 53 -4.51 -4.98 -5.34
C LYS A 53 -4.42 -5.60 -3.94
N THR A 54 -3.92 -6.82 -3.82
CA THR A 54 -3.81 -7.51 -2.51
C THR A 54 -2.95 -6.71 -1.53
N HIS A 55 -1.76 -6.27 -1.95
CA HIS A 55 -0.91 -5.41 -1.13
C HIS A 55 -1.51 -4.00 -0.95
N ALA A 56 -2.24 -3.49 -1.95
CA ALA A 56 -2.92 -2.20 -1.83
C ALA A 56 -3.96 -2.17 -0.70
N TYR A 57 -4.60 -3.32 -0.43
CA TYR A 57 -5.54 -3.51 0.68
C TYR A 57 -4.84 -3.91 2.00
N LEU A 58 -3.82 -4.76 1.97
CA LEU A 58 -3.20 -5.30 3.20
C LEU A 58 -2.26 -4.31 3.90
N VAL A 59 -1.55 -3.44 3.16
CA VAL A 59 -0.58 -2.50 3.76
C VAL A 59 -1.25 -1.50 4.74
N PRO A 60 -2.46 -0.97 4.47
CA PRO A 60 -3.17 -0.09 5.38
C PRO A 60 -3.85 -0.75 6.61
N VAL A 61 -3.77 -2.09 6.77
CA VAL A 61 -4.47 -2.86 7.83
C VAL A 61 -3.55 -3.13 9.01
#